data_AF-A0A1Q3FS28-F1
#
_entry.id   AF-A0A1Q3FS28-F1
#
_cell.length_a   1.000
_cell.length_b   1.000
_cell.length_c   1.000
_cell.angle_alpha   90.00
_cell.angle_beta   90.00
_cell.angle_gamma   90.00
#
_symmetry.space_group_name_H-M   'P 1'
#
loop_
_entity.id
_entity.type
_entity.pdbx_description
1 polymer ?
#
loop_
_entity_poly.entity_id
_entity_poly.type
_entity_poly.pdbx_seq_one_letter_code
_entity_poly.pdbx_strand_id
1 'polypeptide(L)'
;MAQLQLILTVALLSLHQSVSQTIYECESSPSSSADCILRDVTLVQPGDIDQIELPEEQQFVHFLDGNIPTFDESIYGQLETATNLTITGCQVKKLFVSAQLIHLNASGNHIQGIERASGSDYSGLKVLDLSTNNISRVPNVKDFVGLERLDLSGNKISFVKLDLFGRLTKLKWLSLADNVIDSLEGGLRLRYLEELHLNGNKLLEVDFISWQLQALAKLDLRDNLLMYLNAEDLEKPFPKLARIDLTGNQWNCQGMTKLVEQLQKRSIDFKPPPTKCPTTHIQGFCCEDSYVNSVTLQSQWDIRKLQRQMQTMNDTLVAKLAAVRQEQGVQIEQLERQLTVQEGQMAEMKRHLLRMARLIEDLIEELYLRQTEGVVEEKRGRGMKQQAGRQQLKIVF
;
A
#
# COMPACT_ATOMS: atom_id res chain seq x y z
N MET A 1 2.50 74.07 -30.64
CA MET A 1 2.67 74.27 -29.18
C MET A 1 1.54 73.63 -28.36
N ALA A 2 0.26 73.80 -28.71
CA ALA A 2 -0.85 73.21 -27.95
C ALA A 2 -1.02 71.67 -28.08
N GLN A 3 -0.61 71.05 -29.20
CA GLN A 3 -0.69 69.59 -29.39
C GLN A 3 0.40 68.80 -28.65
N LEU A 4 1.54 69.42 -28.32
CA LEU A 4 2.61 68.75 -27.57
C LEU A 4 2.29 68.68 -26.06
N GLN A 5 1.56 69.67 -25.52
CA GLN A 5 1.14 69.66 -24.11
C GLN A 5 0.09 68.59 -23.81
N LEU A 6 -0.83 68.31 -24.75
CA LEU A 6 -1.86 67.28 -24.55
C LEU A 6 -1.26 65.86 -24.54
N ILE A 7 -0.25 65.59 -25.37
CA ILE A 7 0.46 64.31 -25.42
C ILE A 7 1.33 64.13 -24.17
N LEU A 8 1.96 65.21 -23.67
CA LEU A 8 2.72 65.15 -22.42
C LEU A 8 1.81 64.90 -21.21
N THR A 9 0.61 65.50 -21.16
CA THR A 9 -0.35 65.25 -20.07
C THR A 9 -0.99 63.87 -20.11
N VAL A 10 -1.22 63.29 -21.31
CA VAL A 10 -1.72 61.91 -21.43
C VAL A 10 -0.62 60.89 -21.11
N ALA A 11 0.64 61.18 -21.48
CA ALA A 11 1.80 60.35 -21.10
C ALA A 11 2.15 60.44 -19.61
N LEU A 12 1.91 61.59 -18.95
CA LEU A 12 2.05 61.77 -17.51
C LEU A 12 0.86 61.20 -16.70
N LEU A 13 -0.30 61.01 -17.32
CA LEU A 13 -1.43 60.26 -16.74
C LEU A 13 -1.32 58.74 -16.92
N SER A 14 -0.37 58.26 -17.76
CA SER A 14 -0.08 56.83 -17.95
C SER A 14 1.20 56.35 -17.26
N LEU A 15 1.82 57.18 -16.39
CA LEU A 15 2.96 56.78 -15.59
C LEU A 15 2.56 56.77 -14.11
N HIS A 16 2.63 55.58 -13.52
CA HIS A 16 2.52 55.28 -12.09
C HIS A 16 1.11 55.34 -11.48
N GLN A 17 0.24 54.41 -11.90
CA GLN A 17 -0.30 53.54 -10.86
C GLN A 17 0.81 52.56 -10.51
N SER A 18 1.65 52.92 -9.56
CA SER A 18 2.40 51.93 -8.80
C SER A 18 1.34 51.02 -8.18
N VAL A 19 1.07 49.88 -8.81
CA VAL A 19 0.41 48.78 -8.10
C VAL A 19 1.33 48.54 -6.92
N SER A 20 0.89 48.93 -5.73
CA SER A 20 1.55 48.57 -4.48
C SER A 20 1.54 47.04 -4.46
N GLN A 21 2.63 46.41 -4.91
CA GLN A 21 2.82 44.99 -4.68
C GLN A 21 2.86 44.82 -3.17
N THR A 22 1.89 44.07 -2.65
CA THR A 22 1.84 43.77 -1.22
C THR A 22 2.88 42.69 -1.02
N ILE A 23 4.01 43.07 -0.42
CA ILE A 23 5.05 42.11 -0.03
C ILE A 23 4.59 41.50 1.30
N TYR A 24 4.52 40.17 1.35
CA TYR A 24 4.20 39.43 2.56
C TYR A 24 5.50 39.13 3.30
N GLU A 25 5.65 39.76 4.47
CA GLU A 25 6.77 39.53 5.37
C GLU A 25 6.34 38.62 6.53
N CYS A 26 7.25 37.77 7.00
CA CYS A 26 6.97 36.91 8.15
C CYS A 26 6.73 37.73 9.42
N GLU A 27 5.58 37.50 10.05
CA GLU A 27 5.40 37.88 11.45
C GLU A 27 6.33 37.00 12.30
N SER A 28 7.26 37.64 13.02
CA SER A 28 8.17 36.93 13.91
C SER A 28 7.43 36.43 15.14
N SER A 29 7.54 35.12 15.41
CA SER A 29 6.98 34.52 16.62
C SER A 29 7.81 34.94 17.85
N PRO A 30 7.18 35.40 18.95
CA PRO A 30 7.90 35.78 20.18
C PRO A 30 8.69 34.61 20.80
N SER A 31 8.37 33.37 20.44
CA SER A 31 8.92 32.15 21.02
C SER A 31 10.07 31.53 20.22
N SER A 32 10.23 31.85 18.93
CA SER A 32 11.28 31.28 18.08
C SER A 32 11.50 32.14 16.83
N SER A 33 12.77 32.45 16.53
CA SER A 33 13.15 33.12 15.28
C SER A 33 13.09 32.22 14.05
N ALA A 34 12.90 30.90 14.25
CA ALA A 34 12.81 29.91 13.16
C ALA A 34 11.37 29.73 12.63
N ASP A 35 10.42 30.49 13.19
CA ASP A 35 8.99 30.39 12.92
C ASP A 35 8.54 31.58 12.07
N CYS A 36 7.98 31.30 10.89
CA CYS A 36 7.41 32.29 9.98
C CYS A 36 5.90 32.16 9.95
N ILE A 37 5.20 33.24 10.29
CA ILE A 37 3.75 33.30 10.16
C ILE A 37 3.38 34.30 9.08
N LEU A 38 2.69 33.83 8.05
CA LEU A 38 2.13 34.62 6.96
C LEU A 38 0.60 34.57 7.06
N ARG A 39 -0.03 35.73 7.15
CA ARG A 39 -1.49 35.86 7.29
C ARG A 39 -2.13 36.48 6.07
N ASP A 40 -3.35 36.06 5.76
CA ASP A 40 -4.18 36.64 4.70
C ASP A 40 -3.50 36.68 3.32
N VAL A 41 -2.62 35.71 3.06
CA VAL A 41 -1.84 35.64 1.82
C VAL A 41 -2.75 35.31 0.65
N THR A 42 -2.63 36.09 -0.44
CA THR A 42 -3.35 35.85 -1.69
C THR A 42 -2.36 35.50 -2.81
N LEU A 43 -2.32 34.23 -3.21
CA LEU A 43 -1.53 33.73 -4.35
C LEU A 43 -2.49 33.05 -5.33
N VAL A 44 -2.88 33.76 -6.38
CA VAL A 44 -3.85 33.27 -7.37
C VAL A 44 -3.18 32.99 -8.70
N GLN A 45 -2.10 33.70 -9.02
CA GLN A 45 -1.30 33.54 -10.21
C GLN A 45 0.06 32.91 -9.87
N PRO A 46 0.67 32.13 -10.79
CA PRO A 46 1.97 31.49 -10.54
C PRO A 46 3.11 32.45 -10.18
N GLY A 47 3.04 33.73 -10.56
CA GLY A 47 4.03 34.75 -10.23
C GLY A 47 3.77 35.49 -8.92
N ASP A 48 2.65 35.24 -8.23
CA ASP A 48 2.36 35.90 -6.95
C ASP A 48 3.33 35.44 -5.85
N ILE A 49 3.96 34.29 -6.03
CA ILE A 49 4.94 33.72 -5.11
C ILE A 49 6.16 34.62 -4.88
N ASP A 50 6.52 35.45 -5.87
CA ASP A 50 7.63 36.41 -5.77
C ASP A 50 7.31 37.56 -4.78
N GLN A 51 6.08 37.65 -4.29
CA GLN A 51 5.66 38.63 -3.29
C GLN A 51 5.90 38.16 -1.85
N ILE A 52 6.38 36.92 -1.66
CA ILE A 52 6.67 36.36 -0.34
C ILE A 52 8.17 36.47 -0.07
N GLU A 53 8.55 37.16 1.01
CA GLU A 53 9.93 37.21 1.48
C GLU A 53 10.09 36.35 2.74
N LEU A 54 10.91 35.29 2.61
CA LEU A 54 11.21 34.33 3.69
C LEU A 54 12.66 34.48 4.14
N PRO A 55 12.92 34.64 5.45
CA PRO A 55 14.24 34.49 6.04
C PRO A 55 14.93 33.14 5.73
N GLU A 56 16.26 33.18 5.61
CA GLU A 56 17.08 32.08 5.07
C GLU A 56 16.98 30.73 5.85
N GLU A 57 16.54 30.72 7.11
CA GLU A 57 16.65 29.55 8.02
C GLU A 57 15.31 29.03 8.58
N GLN A 58 14.20 29.27 7.90
CA GLN A 58 12.88 28.97 8.47
C GLN A 58 12.49 27.51 8.32
N GLN A 59 12.59 26.77 9.42
CA GLN A 59 12.16 25.37 9.48
C GLN A 59 10.64 25.22 9.63
N PHE A 60 9.97 26.24 10.20
CA PHE A 60 8.54 26.25 10.48
C PHE A 60 7.89 27.42 9.74
N VAL A 61 6.98 27.11 8.82
CA VAL A 61 6.26 28.11 8.03
C VAL A 61 4.76 27.88 8.16
N HIS A 62 4.02 28.95 8.42
CA HIS A 62 2.58 28.94 8.66
C HIS A 62 1.90 29.93 7.72
N PHE A 63 1.10 29.41 6.79
CA PHE A 63 0.12 30.17 6.03
C PHE A 63 -1.23 30.07 6.74
N LEU A 64 -1.71 31.20 7.26
CA LEU A 64 -2.96 31.28 8.01
C LEU A 64 -3.92 32.22 7.29
N ASP A 65 -5.08 31.70 6.93
CA ASP A 65 -6.13 32.43 6.21
C ASP A 65 -5.65 32.94 4.83
N GLY A 66 -6.54 33.54 4.06
CA GLY A 66 -6.25 34.06 2.72
C GLY A 66 -6.77 33.20 1.56
N ASN A 67 -6.12 33.29 0.41
CA ASN A 67 -6.60 32.73 -0.86
C ASN A 67 -5.43 32.23 -1.72
N ILE A 68 -5.09 30.94 -1.56
CA ILE A 68 -4.08 30.20 -2.32
C ILE A 68 -4.75 28.96 -2.93
N PRO A 69 -5.53 29.09 -4.03
CA PRO A 69 -6.33 27.97 -4.55
C PRO A 69 -5.50 26.76 -4.98
N THR A 70 -4.24 26.98 -5.39
CA THR A 70 -3.30 25.94 -5.83
C THR A 70 -2.00 26.13 -5.06
N PHE A 71 -1.65 25.15 -4.25
CA PHE A 71 -0.37 25.08 -3.55
C PHE A 71 0.50 24.05 -4.26
N ASP A 72 1.22 24.47 -5.30
CA ASP A 72 1.98 23.56 -6.19
C ASP A 72 3.49 23.56 -5.90
N GLU A 73 4.25 22.82 -6.71
CA GLU A 73 5.70 22.69 -6.60
C GLU A 73 6.46 24.02 -6.68
N SER A 74 5.92 25.04 -7.37
CA SER A 74 6.60 26.34 -7.50
C SER A 74 6.68 27.10 -6.18
N ILE A 75 5.65 26.97 -5.34
CA ILE A 75 5.62 27.58 -4.00
C ILE A 75 6.71 26.96 -3.11
N TYR A 76 6.96 25.66 -3.26
CA TYR A 76 8.01 24.98 -2.51
C TYR A 76 9.42 25.44 -2.91
N GLY A 77 9.60 26.02 -4.10
CA GLY A 77 10.86 26.64 -4.50
C GLY A 77 11.27 27.82 -3.63
N GLN A 78 10.34 28.53 -3.01
CA GLN A 78 10.65 29.58 -2.02
C GLN A 78 10.79 29.02 -0.59
N LEU A 79 10.36 27.78 -0.35
CA LEU A 79 10.32 27.15 0.97
C LEU A 79 11.46 26.13 1.15
N GLU A 80 12.63 26.34 0.55
CA GLU A 80 13.69 25.31 0.44
C GLU A 80 14.11 24.70 1.79
N THR A 81 14.13 25.49 2.87
CA THR A 81 14.54 25.05 4.22
C THR A 81 13.38 24.59 5.11
N ALA A 82 12.13 24.79 4.67
CA ALA A 82 10.95 24.49 5.46
C ALA A 82 10.71 22.97 5.55
N THR A 83 10.72 22.44 6.77
CA THR A 83 10.44 21.03 7.06
C THR A 83 9.09 20.84 7.75
N ASN A 84 8.55 21.90 8.36
CA ASN A 84 7.26 21.94 9.01
C ASN A 84 6.42 23.02 8.35
N LEU A 85 5.30 22.62 7.76
CA LEU A 85 4.44 23.53 7.02
C LEU A 85 3.01 23.41 7.54
N THR A 86 2.44 24.56 7.89
CA THR A 86 1.01 24.69 8.20
C THR A 86 0.37 25.59 7.14
N ILE A 87 -0.74 25.14 6.56
CA ILE A 87 -1.53 25.91 5.59
C ILE A 87 -3.00 25.73 5.99
N THR A 88 -3.61 26.69 6.65
CA THR A 88 -4.99 26.56 7.17
C THR A 88 -5.82 27.77 6.79
N GLY A 89 -7.06 27.57 6.33
CA GLY A 89 -7.93 28.68 5.95
C GLY A 89 -7.56 29.38 4.62
N CYS A 90 -6.57 28.88 3.88
CA CYS A 90 -6.08 29.50 2.65
C CYS A 90 -6.89 29.10 1.39
N GLN A 91 -8.04 28.44 1.54
CA GLN A 91 -8.91 28.02 0.43
C GLN A 91 -8.25 27.07 -0.60
N VAL A 92 -7.19 26.35 -0.20
CA VAL A 92 -6.43 25.44 -1.08
C VAL A 92 -7.35 24.36 -1.65
N LYS A 93 -7.34 24.16 -2.97
CA LYS A 93 -8.09 23.09 -3.66
C LYS A 93 -7.18 21.99 -4.18
N LYS A 94 -5.99 22.39 -4.68
CA LYS A 94 -4.93 21.49 -5.15
C LYS A 94 -3.72 21.66 -4.27
N LEU A 95 -3.25 20.56 -3.68
CA LEU A 95 -2.09 20.54 -2.81
C LEU A 95 -1.04 19.59 -3.37
N PHE A 96 0.14 20.11 -3.67
CA PHE A 96 1.34 19.33 -3.88
C PHE A 96 2.00 19.06 -2.52
N VAL A 97 2.50 17.85 -2.30
CA VAL A 97 3.24 17.47 -1.09
C VAL A 97 4.71 17.34 -1.45
N SER A 98 5.55 18.21 -0.87
CA SER A 98 7.00 18.16 -1.04
C SER A 98 7.64 17.05 -0.17
N ALA A 99 8.68 16.41 -0.71
CA ALA A 99 9.39 15.30 -0.05
C ALA A 99 10.28 15.74 1.12
N GLN A 100 10.63 17.04 1.20
CA GLN A 100 11.43 17.61 2.28
C GLN A 100 10.67 17.73 3.61
N LEU A 101 9.33 17.67 3.56
CA LEU A 101 8.49 17.90 4.74
C LEU A 101 8.55 16.73 5.71
N ILE A 102 8.66 17.06 6.99
CA ILE A 102 8.53 16.15 8.13
C ILE A 102 7.11 16.27 8.70
N HIS A 103 6.56 17.48 8.77
CA HIS A 103 5.20 17.74 9.23
C HIS A 103 4.46 18.63 8.23
N LEU A 104 3.28 18.18 7.79
CA LEU A 104 2.38 18.97 6.97
C LEU A 104 1.00 19.00 7.61
N ASN A 105 0.56 20.20 8.00
CA ASN A 105 -0.82 20.47 8.38
C ASN A 105 -1.48 21.31 7.29
N ALA A 106 -2.40 20.74 6.52
CA ALA A 106 -3.18 21.45 5.53
C ALA A 106 -4.69 21.41 5.84
N SER A 107 -5.02 21.34 7.13
CA SER A 107 -6.41 21.27 7.61
C SER A 107 -7.21 22.54 7.33
N GLY A 108 -8.54 22.44 7.29
CA GLY A 108 -9.41 23.62 7.15
C GLY A 108 -9.29 24.32 5.78
N ASN A 109 -9.15 23.55 4.71
CA ASN A 109 -9.09 24.05 3.33
C ASN A 109 -10.21 23.45 2.47
N HIS A 110 -10.06 23.48 1.15
CA HIS A 110 -10.99 22.92 0.17
C HIS A 110 -10.35 21.81 -0.68
N ILE A 111 -9.35 21.13 -0.12
CA ILE A 111 -8.53 20.15 -0.84
C ILE A 111 -9.40 18.97 -1.26
N GLN A 112 -9.28 18.57 -2.52
CA GLN A 112 -10.01 17.41 -3.07
C GLN A 112 -9.10 16.19 -3.27
N GLY A 113 -7.79 16.41 -3.35
CA GLY A 113 -6.76 15.40 -3.52
C GLY A 113 -5.37 16.01 -3.39
N ILE A 114 -4.36 15.16 -3.32
CA ILE A 114 -2.96 15.57 -3.22
C ILE A 114 -2.16 15.10 -4.43
N GLU A 115 -1.19 15.91 -4.82
CA GLU A 115 -0.19 15.62 -5.84
C GLU A 115 1.18 15.46 -5.18
N ARG A 116 2.09 14.75 -5.85
CA ARG A 116 3.46 14.52 -5.37
C ARG A 116 4.38 14.18 -6.53
N ALA A 117 5.66 14.46 -6.39
CA ALA A 117 6.67 14.10 -7.38
C ALA A 117 6.85 12.57 -7.42
N SER A 118 6.94 12.02 -8.63
CA SER A 118 7.20 10.59 -8.82
C SER A 118 8.67 10.28 -8.59
N GLY A 119 8.97 9.24 -7.82
CA GLY A 119 10.35 8.77 -7.58
C GLY A 119 11.09 9.46 -6.43
N SER A 120 10.48 10.45 -5.77
CA SER A 120 11.05 11.09 -4.58
C SER A 120 10.89 10.21 -3.33
N ASP A 121 11.82 10.35 -2.38
CA ASP A 121 11.75 9.67 -1.08
C ASP A 121 10.93 10.47 -0.07
N TYR A 122 9.71 9.99 0.23
CA TYR A 122 8.82 10.57 1.23
C TYR A 122 8.92 9.89 2.61
N SER A 123 9.99 9.13 2.88
CA SER A 123 10.20 8.46 4.17
C SER A 123 10.43 9.44 5.34
N GLY A 124 10.74 10.71 5.02
CA GLY A 124 10.88 11.81 5.97
C GLY A 124 9.56 12.20 6.66
N LEU A 125 8.45 12.25 5.90
CA LEU A 125 7.15 12.73 6.40
C LEU A 125 6.62 11.87 7.55
N LYS A 126 6.38 12.50 8.71
CA LYS A 126 5.89 11.87 9.95
C LYS A 126 4.44 12.20 10.25
N VAL A 127 4.01 13.43 9.96
CA VAL A 127 2.66 13.90 10.26
C VAL A 127 2.05 14.50 9.00
N LEU A 128 0.86 14.03 8.66
CA LEU A 128 0.04 14.57 7.59
C LEU A 128 -1.37 14.79 8.13
N ASP A 129 -1.75 16.05 8.26
CA ASP A 129 -3.09 16.47 8.64
C ASP A 129 -3.80 17.09 7.43
N LEU A 130 -4.84 16.41 6.95
CA LEU A 130 -5.72 16.82 5.86
C LEU A 130 -7.16 16.93 6.36
N SER A 131 -7.36 17.10 7.67
CA SER A 131 -8.69 17.18 8.28
C SER A 131 -9.48 18.40 7.81
N THR A 132 -10.80 18.36 7.91
CA THR A 132 -11.70 19.48 7.57
C THR A 132 -11.45 20.01 6.15
N ASN A 133 -11.57 19.13 5.15
CA ASN A 133 -11.33 19.41 3.73
C ASN A 133 -12.48 18.85 2.86
N ASN A 134 -12.32 18.82 1.54
CA ASN A 134 -13.31 18.32 0.58
C ASN A 134 -12.90 16.99 -0.07
N ILE A 135 -12.12 16.16 0.62
CA ILE A 135 -11.60 14.90 0.08
C ILE A 135 -12.73 13.87 0.02
N SER A 136 -12.99 13.35 -1.18
CA SER A 136 -14.07 12.37 -1.43
C SER A 136 -13.58 10.91 -1.42
N ARG A 137 -12.27 10.70 -1.57
CA ARG A 137 -11.60 9.39 -1.60
C ARG A 137 -10.25 9.52 -0.93
N VAL A 138 -9.84 8.50 -0.19
CA VAL A 138 -8.52 8.47 0.46
C VAL A 138 -7.42 8.73 -0.58
N PRO A 139 -6.57 9.76 -0.39
CA PRO A 139 -5.49 10.05 -1.32
C PRO A 139 -4.47 8.90 -1.35
N ASN A 140 -3.69 8.79 -2.42
CA ASN A 140 -2.65 7.77 -2.50
C ASN A 140 -1.47 8.11 -1.56
N VAL A 141 -1.54 7.60 -0.33
CA VAL A 141 -0.56 7.81 0.73
C VAL A 141 0.53 6.73 0.79
N LYS A 142 0.55 5.78 -0.16
CA LYS A 142 1.40 4.58 -0.11
C LYS A 142 2.91 4.86 -0.09
N ASP A 143 3.33 6.05 -0.50
CA ASP A 143 4.74 6.44 -0.56
C ASP A 143 5.21 7.09 0.75
N PHE A 144 4.29 7.52 1.62
CA PHE A 144 4.58 8.12 2.92
C PHE A 144 4.91 7.05 3.97
N VAL A 145 5.85 6.16 3.65
CA VAL A 145 6.18 4.97 4.49
C VAL A 145 6.70 5.33 5.89
N GLY A 146 7.15 6.58 6.06
CA GLY A 146 7.60 7.14 7.32
C GLY A 146 6.51 7.66 8.25
N LEU A 147 5.26 7.72 7.78
CA LEU A 147 4.16 8.41 8.45
C LEU A 147 3.78 7.74 9.78
N GLU A 148 3.68 8.54 10.83
CA GLU A 148 3.29 8.13 12.18
C GLU A 148 1.88 8.59 12.53
N ARG A 149 1.43 9.74 11.98
CA ARG A 149 0.09 10.29 12.17
C ARG A 149 -0.53 10.70 10.85
N LEU A 150 -1.74 10.20 10.58
CA LEU A 150 -2.56 10.59 9.45
C LEU A 150 -3.95 11.03 9.93
N ASP A 151 -4.31 12.26 9.64
CA ASP A 151 -5.65 12.79 9.90
C ASP A 151 -6.39 13.08 8.60
N LEU A 152 -7.50 12.39 8.38
CA LEU A 152 -8.42 12.58 7.27
C LEU A 152 -9.84 12.90 7.78
N SER A 153 -9.97 13.31 9.04
CA SER A 153 -11.28 13.58 9.65
C SER A 153 -12.00 14.78 9.03
N GLY A 154 -13.32 14.87 9.16
CA GLY A 154 -14.06 16.04 8.67
C GLY A 154 -14.02 16.21 7.15
N ASN A 155 -13.99 15.10 6.40
CA ASN A 155 -13.95 15.09 4.93
C ASN A 155 -15.24 14.49 4.35
N LYS A 156 -15.24 14.13 3.07
CA LYS A 156 -16.40 13.59 2.33
C LYS A 156 -16.16 12.16 1.84
N ILE A 157 -15.32 11.42 2.55
CA ILE A 157 -14.95 10.04 2.17
C ILE A 157 -16.14 9.14 2.43
N SER A 158 -16.60 8.42 1.40
CA SER A 158 -17.72 7.46 1.49
C SER A 158 -17.27 6.00 1.51
N PHE A 159 -16.08 5.72 0.97
CA PHE A 159 -15.59 4.37 0.81
C PHE A 159 -14.07 4.31 0.99
N VAL A 160 -13.59 3.28 1.70
CA VAL A 160 -12.16 3.12 2.01
C VAL A 160 -11.70 1.71 1.67
N LYS A 161 -10.67 1.62 0.80
CA LYS A 161 -9.87 0.41 0.65
C LYS A 161 -8.72 0.44 1.66
N LEU A 162 -8.78 -0.43 2.66
CA LEU A 162 -7.85 -0.46 3.78
C LEU A 162 -6.40 -0.75 3.35
N ASP A 163 -6.22 -1.49 2.26
CA ASP A 163 -4.90 -1.78 1.67
C ASP A 163 -4.13 -0.53 1.22
N LEU A 164 -4.80 0.62 1.07
CA LEU A 164 -4.15 1.90 0.80
C LEU A 164 -3.20 2.32 1.93
N PHE A 165 -3.49 1.91 3.17
CA PHE A 165 -2.65 2.18 4.32
C PHE A 165 -1.59 1.10 4.55
N GLY A 166 -1.60 -0.02 3.81
CA GLY A 166 -0.79 -1.20 4.11
C GLY A 166 0.74 -0.98 4.11
N ARG A 167 1.24 0.08 3.44
CA ARG A 167 2.66 0.47 3.45
C ARG A 167 3.04 1.43 4.58
N LEU A 168 2.07 1.99 5.31
CA LEU A 168 2.29 2.94 6.41
C LEU A 168 2.71 2.20 7.69
N THR A 169 3.77 1.41 7.61
CA THR A 169 4.17 0.47 8.67
C THR A 169 4.58 1.13 9.97
N LYS A 170 4.83 2.45 9.99
CA LYS A 170 5.14 3.23 11.20
C LYS A 170 3.94 3.97 11.79
N LEU A 171 2.76 3.84 11.19
CA LEU A 171 1.56 4.59 11.59
C LEU A 171 1.13 4.19 13.00
N LYS A 172 1.01 5.18 13.88
CA LYS A 172 0.56 5.06 15.27
C LYS A 172 -0.85 5.62 15.46
N TRP A 173 -1.22 6.62 14.67
CA TRP A 173 -2.50 7.29 14.81
C TRP A 173 -3.15 7.50 13.44
N LEU A 174 -4.39 7.03 13.30
CA LEU A 174 -5.19 7.19 12.08
C LEU A 174 -6.59 7.68 12.45
N SER A 175 -7.00 8.79 11.86
CA SER A 175 -8.39 9.26 11.95
C SER A 175 -9.04 9.37 10.58
N LEU A 176 -10.21 8.77 10.50
CA LEU A 176 -11.19 8.87 9.42
C LEU A 176 -12.53 9.36 9.98
N ALA A 177 -12.50 10.01 11.15
CA ALA A 177 -13.69 10.47 11.85
C ALA A 177 -14.49 11.50 11.04
N ASP A 178 -15.77 11.67 11.33
CA ASP A 178 -16.61 12.73 10.78
C ASP A 178 -16.56 12.79 9.24
N ASN A 179 -16.71 11.63 8.62
CA ASN A 179 -16.81 11.46 7.16
C ASN A 179 -18.21 10.90 6.82
N VAL A 180 -18.39 10.33 5.64
CA VAL A 180 -19.64 9.69 5.21
C VAL A 180 -19.42 8.22 4.86
N ILE A 181 -18.47 7.57 5.53
CA ILE A 181 -18.02 6.21 5.20
C ILE A 181 -19.14 5.23 5.52
N ASP A 182 -19.62 4.51 4.50
CA ASP A 182 -20.61 3.44 4.65
C ASP A 182 -20.00 2.04 4.50
N SER A 183 -18.78 1.95 3.94
CA SER A 183 -18.13 0.66 3.65
C SER A 183 -16.60 0.74 3.73
N LEU A 184 -16.03 -0.30 4.34
CA LEU A 184 -14.60 -0.56 4.46
C LEU A 184 -14.26 -1.89 3.76
N GLU A 185 -13.35 -1.86 2.79
CA GLU A 185 -12.92 -3.06 2.04
C GLU A 185 -11.47 -3.43 2.40
N GLY A 186 -11.20 -4.72 2.62
CA GLY A 186 -9.85 -5.25 2.84
C GLY A 186 -9.50 -5.42 4.32
N GLY A 187 -8.20 -5.44 4.65
CA GLY A 187 -7.73 -5.65 6.01
C GLY A 187 -6.63 -4.68 6.41
N LEU A 188 -6.66 -4.20 7.65
CA LEU A 188 -5.60 -3.34 8.18
C LEU A 188 -4.50 -4.15 8.86
N ARG A 189 -3.27 -4.06 8.37
CA ARG A 189 -2.08 -4.73 8.95
C ARG A 189 -1.06 -3.71 9.43
N LEU A 190 -1.44 -2.90 10.42
CA LEU A 190 -0.63 -1.83 10.99
C LEU A 190 -0.20 -2.20 12.41
N ARG A 191 0.99 -2.83 12.53
CA ARG A 191 1.45 -3.43 13.79
C ARG A 191 1.68 -2.42 14.92
N TYR A 192 1.97 -1.16 14.57
CA TYR A 192 2.25 -0.08 15.51
C TYR A 192 1.08 0.91 15.66
N LEU A 193 -0.07 0.66 15.03
CA LEU A 193 -1.22 1.54 15.18
C LEU A 193 -1.74 1.43 16.62
N GLU A 194 -1.78 2.55 17.32
CA GLU A 194 -2.19 2.68 18.72
C GLU A 194 -3.61 3.23 18.83
N GLU A 195 -4.00 4.16 17.94
CA GLU A 195 -5.34 4.75 17.91
C GLU A 195 -5.94 4.75 16.51
N LEU A 196 -7.21 4.32 16.44
CA LEU A 196 -8.02 4.34 15.23
C LEU A 196 -9.37 5.02 15.51
N HIS A 197 -9.63 6.10 14.78
CA HIS A 197 -10.87 6.87 14.90
C HIS A 197 -11.71 6.70 13.64
N LEU A 198 -12.89 6.10 13.80
CA LEU A 198 -13.88 5.85 12.75
C LEU A 198 -15.25 6.45 13.10
N ASN A 199 -15.31 7.26 14.16
CA ASN A 199 -16.54 7.86 14.65
C ASN A 199 -17.18 8.85 13.67
N GLY A 200 -18.47 9.14 13.83
CA GLY A 200 -19.15 10.13 13.00
C GLY A 200 -19.22 9.72 11.53
N ASN A 201 -19.47 8.44 11.26
CA ASN A 201 -19.57 7.88 9.91
C ASN A 201 -20.93 7.20 9.72
N LYS A 202 -21.10 6.44 8.63
CA LYS A 202 -22.33 5.74 8.26
C LYS A 202 -22.16 4.22 8.24
N LEU A 203 -21.23 3.69 9.04
CA LEU A 203 -20.92 2.27 9.06
C LEU A 203 -22.10 1.49 9.63
N LEU A 204 -22.64 0.57 8.84
CA LEU A 204 -23.66 -0.40 9.28
C LEU A 204 -23.03 -1.64 9.92
N GLU A 205 -21.81 -1.95 9.50
CA GLU A 205 -21.05 -3.11 9.92
C GLU A 205 -19.54 -2.87 9.78
N VAL A 206 -18.75 -3.57 10.58
CA VAL A 206 -17.29 -3.67 10.39
C VAL A 206 -16.87 -5.12 10.59
N ASP A 207 -16.10 -5.65 9.64
CA ASP A 207 -15.47 -6.97 9.76
C ASP A 207 -13.98 -6.82 10.08
N PHE A 208 -13.61 -7.17 11.31
CA PHE A 208 -12.23 -7.08 11.79
C PHE A 208 -11.40 -8.33 11.49
N ILE A 209 -11.96 -9.39 10.90
CA ILE A 209 -11.30 -10.70 10.81
C ILE A 209 -9.95 -10.65 10.08
N SER A 210 -9.84 -9.77 9.09
CA SER A 210 -8.64 -9.57 8.27
C SER A 210 -7.66 -8.57 8.88
N TRP A 211 -8.00 -7.94 10.00
CA TRP A 211 -7.21 -6.90 10.65
C TRP A 211 -6.19 -7.51 11.61
N GLN A 212 -5.03 -6.87 11.69
CA GLN A 212 -3.90 -7.24 12.53
C GLN A 212 -3.27 -5.97 13.12
N LEU A 213 -3.90 -5.43 14.17
CA LEU A 213 -3.49 -4.20 14.84
C LEU A 213 -2.97 -4.51 16.25
N GLN A 214 -1.75 -5.05 16.30
CA GLN A 214 -1.16 -5.65 17.51
C GLN A 214 -0.86 -4.64 18.62
N ALA A 215 -0.78 -3.35 18.30
CA ALA A 215 -0.56 -2.26 19.25
C ALA A 215 -1.83 -1.44 19.55
N LEU A 216 -2.96 -1.75 18.92
CA LEU A 216 -4.15 -0.89 19.02
C LEU A 216 -4.64 -0.85 20.46
N ALA A 217 -4.61 0.34 21.04
CA ALA A 217 -5.01 0.62 22.41
C ALA A 217 -6.37 1.31 22.45
N LYS A 218 -6.71 2.12 21.45
CA LYS A 218 -7.98 2.85 21.39
C LYS A 218 -8.66 2.70 20.03
N LEU A 219 -9.95 2.33 20.07
CA LEU A 219 -10.82 2.26 18.92
C LEU A 219 -12.07 3.11 19.16
N ASP A 220 -12.31 4.09 18.31
CA ASP A 220 -13.49 4.95 18.38
C ASP A 220 -14.45 4.64 17.23
N LEU A 221 -15.63 4.11 17.55
CA LEU A 221 -16.71 3.76 16.62
C LEU A 221 -17.99 4.52 16.92
N ARG A 222 -17.95 5.55 17.78
CA ARG A 222 -19.17 6.28 18.15
C ARG A 222 -19.85 6.93 16.95
N ASP A 223 -21.14 7.21 17.09
CA ASP A 223 -21.91 7.96 16.10
C ASP A 223 -21.81 7.34 14.70
N ASN A 224 -22.11 6.05 14.63
CA ASN A 224 -22.24 5.27 13.41
C ASN A 224 -23.64 4.62 13.36
N LEU A 225 -23.86 3.70 12.43
CA LEU A 225 -25.13 2.98 12.27
C LEU A 225 -24.97 1.49 12.62
N LEU A 226 -23.98 1.15 13.46
CA LEU A 226 -23.68 -0.23 13.79
C LEU A 226 -24.81 -0.85 14.59
N MET A 227 -25.22 -2.04 14.15
CA MET A 227 -26.28 -2.79 14.82
C MET A 227 -25.73 -3.96 15.62
N TYR A 228 -24.54 -4.44 15.25
CA TYR A 228 -23.93 -5.61 15.85
C TYR A 228 -22.41 -5.57 15.70
N LEU A 229 -21.72 -6.11 16.70
CA LEU A 229 -20.28 -6.32 16.71
C LEU A 229 -20.02 -7.67 17.38
N ASN A 230 -19.32 -8.59 16.72
CA ASN A 230 -18.94 -9.83 17.37
C ASN A 230 -17.71 -9.59 18.23
N ALA A 231 -17.82 -9.81 19.54
CA ALA A 231 -16.70 -9.61 20.45
C ALA A 231 -15.54 -10.58 20.23
N GLU A 232 -15.81 -11.79 19.74
CA GLU A 232 -14.75 -12.75 19.38
C GLU A 232 -13.86 -12.20 18.26
N ASP A 233 -14.39 -11.29 17.43
CA ASP A 233 -13.65 -10.64 16.36
C ASP A 233 -12.73 -9.51 16.90
N LEU A 234 -12.72 -9.23 18.21
CA LEU A 234 -11.82 -8.25 18.83
C LEU A 234 -10.55 -8.87 19.41
N GLU A 235 -10.57 -10.15 19.78
CA GLU A 235 -9.47 -10.79 20.52
C GLU A 235 -8.22 -10.95 19.65
N LYS A 236 -8.37 -11.53 18.46
CA LYS A 236 -7.23 -11.76 17.54
C LYS A 236 -6.75 -10.47 16.87
N PRO A 237 -7.63 -9.58 16.36
CA PRO A 237 -7.18 -8.38 15.69
C PRO A 237 -6.58 -7.34 16.64
N PHE A 238 -7.11 -7.22 17.86
CA PHE A 238 -6.77 -6.15 18.81
C PHE A 238 -6.39 -6.69 20.19
N PRO A 239 -5.30 -7.48 20.32
CA PRO A 239 -4.96 -8.14 21.58
C PRO A 239 -4.68 -7.16 22.72
N LYS A 240 -4.21 -5.95 22.43
CA LYS A 240 -3.87 -4.89 23.40
C LYS A 240 -4.94 -3.79 23.57
N LEU A 241 -6.14 -3.99 23.03
CA LEU A 241 -7.21 -2.99 23.10
C LEU A 241 -7.49 -2.65 24.56
N ALA A 242 -7.36 -1.37 24.91
CA ALA A 242 -7.57 -0.87 26.27
C ALA A 242 -8.85 -0.04 26.37
N ARG A 243 -9.25 0.63 25.29
CA ARG A 243 -10.48 1.43 25.23
C ARG A 243 -11.22 1.26 23.91
N ILE A 244 -12.54 1.15 24.00
CA ILE A 244 -13.44 1.17 22.84
C ILE A 244 -14.63 2.09 23.11
N ASP A 245 -14.94 2.98 22.17
CA ASP A 245 -16.15 3.81 22.24
C ASP A 245 -17.16 3.32 21.19
N LEU A 246 -18.37 2.98 21.64
CA LEU A 246 -19.42 2.33 20.84
C LEU A 246 -20.71 3.15 20.80
N THR A 247 -20.65 4.41 21.21
CA THR A 247 -21.83 5.19 21.59
C THR A 247 -22.54 5.74 20.36
N GLY A 248 -23.79 6.19 20.46
CA GLY A 248 -24.49 6.76 19.29
C GLY A 248 -24.68 5.79 18.10
N ASN A 249 -24.80 4.49 18.36
CA ASN A 249 -25.03 3.46 17.35
C ASN A 249 -26.43 2.82 17.51
N GLN A 250 -26.83 1.94 16.58
CA GLN A 250 -28.16 1.33 16.51
C GLN A 250 -28.17 -0.12 17.02
N TRP A 251 -27.59 -0.34 18.20
CA TRP A 251 -27.31 -1.68 18.68
C TRP A 251 -28.56 -2.54 18.87
N ASN A 252 -28.44 -3.81 18.49
CA ASN A 252 -29.35 -4.84 18.96
C ASN A 252 -29.03 -5.22 20.42
N CYS A 253 -30.05 -5.37 21.27
CA CYS A 253 -29.82 -5.59 22.69
C CYS A 253 -29.19 -6.96 22.97
N GLN A 254 -29.65 -8.03 22.32
CA GLN A 254 -29.09 -9.37 22.51
C GLN A 254 -27.59 -9.43 22.14
N GLY A 255 -27.20 -8.78 21.03
CA GLY A 255 -25.80 -8.67 20.63
C GLY A 255 -24.97 -7.87 21.63
N MET A 256 -25.51 -6.75 22.11
CA MET A 256 -24.82 -5.88 23.06
C MET A 256 -24.54 -6.57 24.40
N THR A 257 -25.45 -7.41 24.92
CA THR A 257 -25.21 -8.17 26.16
C THR A 257 -23.92 -9.00 26.06
N LYS A 258 -23.79 -9.79 24.99
CA LYS A 258 -22.61 -10.62 24.76
C LYS A 258 -21.34 -9.81 24.55
N LEU A 259 -21.45 -8.69 23.83
CA LEU A 259 -20.33 -7.80 23.58
C LEU A 259 -19.80 -7.22 24.89
N VAL A 260 -20.67 -6.66 25.72
CA VAL A 260 -20.30 -6.07 27.01
C VAL A 260 -19.68 -7.10 27.94
N GLU A 261 -20.22 -8.32 28.03
CA GLU A 261 -19.62 -9.41 28.82
C GLU A 261 -18.16 -9.69 28.41
N GLN A 262 -17.86 -9.72 27.10
CA GLN A 262 -16.50 -9.94 26.62
C GLN A 262 -15.58 -8.73 26.84
N LEU A 263 -16.09 -7.52 26.65
CA LEU A 263 -15.32 -6.30 26.95
C LEU A 263 -14.92 -6.25 28.43
N GLN A 264 -15.85 -6.59 29.33
CA GLN A 264 -15.60 -6.71 30.77
C GLN A 264 -14.59 -7.82 31.08
N LYS A 265 -14.74 -9.01 30.48
CA LYS A 265 -13.79 -10.13 30.64
C LYS A 265 -12.37 -9.74 30.26
N ARG A 266 -12.21 -8.89 29.23
CA ARG A 266 -10.90 -8.36 28.79
C ARG A 266 -10.48 -7.07 29.50
N SER A 267 -11.25 -6.57 30.46
CA SER A 267 -11.02 -5.30 31.15
C SER A 267 -10.84 -4.10 30.21
N ILE A 268 -11.57 -4.10 29.09
CA ILE A 268 -11.55 -3.01 28.12
C ILE A 268 -12.44 -1.88 28.66
N ASP A 269 -11.94 -0.64 28.67
CA ASP A 269 -12.73 0.54 29.03
C ASP A 269 -13.69 0.88 27.89
N PHE A 270 -14.99 0.91 28.19
CA PHE A 270 -16.03 1.24 27.22
C PHE A 270 -17.03 2.28 27.74
N LYS A 271 -16.64 3.03 28.79
CA LYS A 271 -17.52 3.93 29.56
C LYS A 271 -18.65 4.54 28.72
N PRO A 272 -19.91 4.14 28.98
CA PRO A 272 -21.03 4.73 28.29
C PRO A 272 -21.15 6.22 28.66
N PRO A 273 -21.51 7.10 27.72
CA PRO A 273 -21.77 8.49 27.97
C PRO A 273 -23.08 8.58 28.77
N PRO A 274 -23.29 9.70 29.48
CA PRO A 274 -24.55 9.98 30.16
C PRO A 274 -25.63 10.34 29.13
N THR A 275 -25.94 9.44 28.21
CA THR A 275 -26.99 9.58 27.21
C THR A 275 -28.30 9.04 27.77
N LYS A 276 -29.37 9.84 27.67
CA LYS A 276 -30.73 9.34 27.90
C LYS A 276 -31.14 8.49 26.71
N CYS A 277 -31.21 7.17 26.89
CA CYS A 277 -31.75 6.30 25.86
C CYS A 277 -33.28 6.50 25.76
N PRO A 278 -33.83 6.71 24.56
CA PRO A 278 -35.28 6.85 24.38
C PRO A 278 -36.03 5.53 24.57
N THR A 279 -35.34 4.40 24.45
CA THR A 279 -35.90 3.04 24.54
C THR A 279 -35.23 2.24 25.68
N THR A 280 -34.48 1.19 25.33
CA THR A 280 -33.79 0.27 26.23
C THR A 280 -32.28 0.50 26.21
N HIS A 281 -31.60 0.10 27.28
CA HIS A 281 -30.14 0.21 27.36
C HIS A 281 -29.49 -0.99 28.04
N ILE A 282 -28.26 -1.29 27.64
CA ILE A 282 -27.40 -2.28 28.29
C ILE A 282 -26.12 -1.58 28.72
N GLN A 283 -25.89 -1.49 30.02
CA GLN A 283 -24.70 -0.84 30.60
C GLN A 283 -24.42 0.54 29.94
N GLY A 284 -25.49 1.35 29.77
CA GLY A 284 -25.45 2.70 29.20
C GLY A 284 -25.38 2.81 27.67
N PHE A 285 -25.29 1.70 26.92
CA PHE A 285 -25.49 1.70 25.48
C PHE A 285 -26.97 1.58 25.13
N CYS A 286 -27.48 2.52 24.34
CA CYS A 286 -28.83 2.44 23.82
C CYS A 286 -28.93 1.29 22.81
N CYS A 287 -30.00 0.50 22.91
CA CYS A 287 -30.25 -0.62 22.04
C CYS A 287 -31.75 -0.80 21.82
N GLU A 288 -32.14 -1.43 20.71
CA GLU A 288 -33.54 -1.71 20.38
C GLU A 288 -33.72 -3.08 19.72
N ASP A 289 -34.70 -3.84 20.21
CA ASP A 289 -35.10 -5.14 19.66
C ASP A 289 -36.34 -5.00 18.77
N SER A 290 -36.21 -4.30 17.63
CA SER A 290 -37.29 -4.23 16.64
C SER A 290 -37.30 -5.50 15.76
N TYR A 291 -38.51 -6.01 15.42
CA TYR A 291 -38.67 -7.24 14.64
C TYR A 291 -37.98 -7.18 13.26
N VAL A 292 -37.97 -6.00 12.63
CA VAL A 292 -37.29 -5.76 11.33
C VAL A 292 -35.77 -5.89 11.49
N ASN A 293 -35.19 -5.38 12.57
CA ASN A 293 -33.77 -5.56 12.85
C ASN A 293 -33.45 -7.05 13.04
N SER A 294 -34.30 -7.80 13.74
CA SER A 294 -34.07 -9.22 13.98
C SER A 294 -34.03 -10.08 12.70
N VAL A 295 -34.96 -9.88 11.75
CA VAL A 295 -35.03 -10.70 10.52
C VAL A 295 -33.92 -10.32 9.53
N THR A 296 -33.65 -9.02 9.37
CA THR A 296 -32.60 -8.55 8.45
C THR A 296 -31.21 -8.94 8.95
N LEU A 297 -30.96 -8.85 10.26
CA LEU A 297 -29.70 -9.26 10.88
C LEU A 297 -29.52 -10.78 10.93
N GLN A 298 -30.58 -11.57 11.18
CA GLN A 298 -30.50 -13.04 11.11
C GLN A 298 -30.05 -13.48 9.71
N SER A 299 -30.68 -12.92 8.66
CA SER A 299 -30.32 -13.23 7.28
C SER A 299 -28.90 -12.77 6.90
N GLN A 300 -28.47 -11.58 7.33
CA GLN A 300 -27.09 -11.12 7.15
C GLN A 300 -26.09 -11.98 7.92
N TRP A 301 -26.43 -12.48 9.11
CA TRP A 301 -25.59 -13.37 9.89
C TRP A 301 -25.45 -14.73 9.24
N ASP A 302 -26.54 -15.31 8.73
CA ASP A 302 -26.49 -16.57 7.99
C ASP A 302 -25.63 -16.41 6.72
N ILE A 303 -25.77 -15.30 5.99
CA ILE A 303 -24.92 -14.98 4.84
C ILE A 303 -23.45 -14.82 5.25
N ARG A 304 -23.16 -14.08 6.32
CA ARG A 304 -21.79 -13.86 6.81
C ARG A 304 -21.15 -15.12 7.36
N LYS A 305 -21.92 -15.96 8.05
CA LYS A 305 -21.49 -17.28 8.51
C LYS A 305 -21.15 -18.17 7.32
N LEU A 306 -21.98 -18.17 6.28
CA LEU A 306 -21.70 -18.87 5.02
C LEU A 306 -20.46 -18.29 4.32
N GLN A 307 -20.28 -16.97 4.29
CA GLN A 307 -19.09 -16.33 3.74
C GLN A 307 -17.82 -16.72 4.52
N ARG A 308 -17.86 -16.76 5.85
CA ARG A 308 -16.75 -17.25 6.69
C ARG A 308 -16.41 -18.70 6.40
N GLN A 309 -17.42 -19.56 6.26
CA GLN A 309 -17.23 -20.97 5.91
C GLN A 309 -16.63 -21.11 4.51
N MET A 310 -17.10 -20.33 3.54
CA MET A 310 -16.59 -20.30 2.17
C MET A 310 -15.14 -19.80 2.13
N GLN A 311 -14.81 -18.75 2.86
CA GLN A 311 -13.44 -18.22 2.94
C GLN A 311 -12.49 -19.22 3.58
N THR A 312 -12.90 -19.82 4.71
CA THR A 312 -12.10 -20.87 5.38
C THR A 312 -11.87 -22.06 4.46
N MET A 313 -12.88 -22.46 3.70
CA MET A 313 -12.79 -23.52 2.71
C MET A 313 -11.84 -23.15 1.56
N ASN A 314 -11.90 -21.91 1.08
CA ASN A 314 -11.01 -21.39 0.04
C ASN A 314 -9.55 -21.35 0.50
N ASP A 315 -9.28 -20.80 1.69
CA ASP A 315 -7.93 -20.74 2.27
C ASP A 315 -7.37 -22.15 2.50
N THR A 316 -8.20 -23.07 2.98
CA THR A 316 -7.84 -24.49 3.14
C THR A 316 -7.51 -25.13 1.79
N LEU A 317 -8.30 -24.85 0.75
CA LEU A 317 -8.08 -25.35 -0.59
C LEU A 317 -6.78 -24.81 -1.18
N VAL A 318 -6.52 -23.50 -1.06
CA VAL A 318 -5.28 -22.86 -1.51
C VAL A 318 -4.07 -23.46 -0.80
N ALA A 319 -4.13 -23.63 0.52
CA ALA A 319 -3.05 -24.24 1.30
C ALA A 319 -2.78 -25.70 0.86
N LYS A 320 -3.84 -26.49 0.63
CA LYS A 320 -3.72 -27.87 0.13
C LYS A 320 -3.13 -27.90 -1.30
N LEU A 321 -3.58 -27.02 -2.18
CA LEU A 321 -3.04 -26.91 -3.54
C LEU A 321 -1.55 -26.52 -3.54
N ALA A 322 -1.14 -25.61 -2.65
CA ALA A 322 0.25 -25.24 -2.48
C ALA A 322 1.11 -26.42 -1.98
N ALA A 323 0.60 -27.20 -1.02
CA ALA A 323 1.28 -28.40 -0.53
C ALA A 323 1.47 -29.46 -1.64
N VAL A 324 0.41 -29.76 -2.41
CA VAL A 324 0.47 -30.70 -3.53
C VAL A 324 1.47 -30.22 -4.60
N ARG A 325 1.47 -28.92 -4.92
CA ARG A 325 2.40 -28.35 -5.89
C ARG A 325 3.86 -28.46 -5.43
N GLN A 326 4.13 -28.30 -4.14
CA GLN A 326 5.47 -28.52 -3.61
C GLN A 326 5.88 -30.00 -3.67
N GLU A 327 5.00 -30.90 -3.26
CA GLU A 327 5.26 -32.35 -3.29
C GLU A 327 5.56 -32.84 -4.71
N GLN A 328 4.74 -32.43 -5.69
CA GLN A 328 4.97 -32.75 -7.10
C GLN A 328 6.26 -32.13 -7.64
N GLY A 329 6.59 -30.90 -7.24
CA GLY A 329 7.85 -30.24 -7.64
C GLY A 329 9.09 -31.02 -7.18
N VAL A 330 9.10 -31.48 -5.93
CA VAL A 330 10.17 -32.33 -5.39
C VAL A 330 10.27 -33.66 -6.14
N GLN A 331 9.11 -34.26 -6.47
CA GLN A 331 9.06 -35.54 -7.18
C GLN A 331 9.57 -35.45 -8.63
N ILE A 332 9.26 -34.36 -9.33
CA ILE A 332 9.77 -34.07 -10.68
C ILE A 332 11.30 -33.88 -10.64
N GLU A 333 11.80 -33.07 -9.72
CA GLU A 333 13.24 -32.83 -9.58
C GLU A 333 14.01 -34.14 -9.30
N GLN A 334 13.41 -35.04 -8.51
CA GLN A 334 14.00 -36.35 -8.21
C GLN A 334 14.04 -37.26 -9.45
N LEU A 335 12.99 -37.27 -10.27
CA LEU A 335 12.94 -38.02 -11.53
C LEU A 335 13.94 -37.50 -12.57
N GLU A 336 14.07 -36.17 -12.70
CA GLU A 336 15.05 -35.55 -13.60
C GLU A 336 16.49 -35.94 -13.26
N ARG A 337 16.83 -35.98 -11.96
CA ARG A 337 18.13 -36.46 -11.46
C ARG A 337 18.37 -37.93 -11.80
N GLN A 338 17.35 -38.79 -11.67
CA GLN A 338 17.46 -40.21 -12.05
C GLN A 338 17.66 -40.38 -13.56
N LEU A 339 16.95 -39.59 -14.36
CA LEU A 339 17.07 -39.63 -15.82
C LEU A 339 18.49 -39.21 -16.27
N THR A 340 19.04 -38.12 -15.71
CA THR A 340 20.41 -37.68 -16.03
C THR A 340 21.46 -38.74 -15.67
N VAL A 341 21.28 -39.45 -14.55
CA VAL A 341 22.16 -40.57 -14.18
C VAL A 341 22.05 -41.72 -15.20
N GLN A 342 20.83 -42.07 -15.63
CA GLN A 342 20.64 -43.13 -16.64
C GLN A 342 21.20 -42.74 -18.01
N GLU A 343 21.03 -41.49 -18.44
CA GLU A 343 21.64 -40.98 -19.68
C GLU A 343 23.16 -41.08 -19.64
N GLY A 344 23.78 -40.76 -18.49
CA GLY A 344 25.21 -40.93 -18.25
C GLY A 344 25.66 -42.39 -18.38
N GLN A 345 24.95 -43.32 -17.75
CA GLN A 345 25.22 -44.76 -17.84
C GLN A 345 25.09 -45.28 -19.28
N MET A 346 24.07 -44.83 -20.02
CA MET A 346 23.86 -45.22 -21.41
C MET A 346 24.97 -44.69 -22.33
N ALA A 347 25.42 -43.45 -22.10
CA ALA A 347 26.55 -42.87 -22.82
C ALA A 347 27.86 -43.63 -22.56
N GLU A 348 28.08 -44.08 -21.32
CA GLU A 348 29.22 -44.90 -20.96
C GLU A 348 29.18 -46.29 -21.61
N MET A 349 28.02 -46.96 -21.55
CA MET A 349 27.78 -48.24 -22.22
C MET A 349 28.06 -48.14 -23.73
N LYS A 350 27.59 -47.07 -24.38
CA LYS A 350 27.84 -46.80 -25.79
C LYS A 350 29.33 -46.65 -26.10
N ARG A 351 30.10 -45.97 -25.24
CA ARG A 351 31.56 -45.87 -25.38
C ARG A 351 32.24 -47.24 -25.24
N HIS A 352 31.77 -48.09 -24.34
CA HIS A 352 32.26 -49.47 -24.23
C HIS A 352 32.00 -50.29 -25.50
N LEU A 353 30.77 -50.26 -26.03
CA LEU A 353 30.42 -50.97 -27.25
C LEU A 353 31.26 -50.50 -28.46
N LEU A 354 31.45 -49.19 -28.61
CA LEU A 354 32.30 -48.64 -29.68
C LEU A 354 33.76 -49.07 -29.55
N ARG A 355 34.30 -49.17 -28.32
CA ARG A 355 35.65 -49.70 -28.08
C ARG A 355 35.74 -51.18 -28.44
N MET A 356 34.74 -51.97 -28.05
CA MET A 356 34.69 -53.40 -28.39
C MET A 356 34.61 -53.61 -29.90
N ALA A 357 33.78 -52.83 -30.60
CA ALA A 357 33.66 -52.89 -32.06
C ALA A 357 35.01 -52.63 -32.75
N ARG A 358 35.76 -51.61 -32.32
CA ARG A 358 37.11 -51.34 -32.84
C ARG A 358 38.08 -52.49 -32.59
N LEU A 359 38.10 -53.05 -31.37
CA LEU A 359 38.95 -54.20 -31.07
C LEU A 359 38.60 -55.42 -31.93
N ILE A 360 37.31 -55.62 -32.24
CA ILE A 360 36.87 -56.68 -33.15
C ILE A 360 37.35 -56.40 -34.57
N GLU A 361 37.24 -55.17 -35.06
CA GLU A 361 37.76 -54.76 -36.37
C GLU A 361 39.28 -54.99 -36.47
N ASP A 362 40.04 -54.55 -35.46
CA ASP A 362 41.50 -54.76 -35.38
C ASP A 362 41.86 -56.25 -35.41
N LEU A 363 41.13 -57.09 -34.65
CA LEU A 363 41.31 -58.55 -34.64
C LEU A 363 40.99 -59.19 -36.01
N ILE A 364 39.94 -58.73 -36.68
CA ILE A 364 39.57 -59.22 -38.02
C ILE A 364 40.67 -58.87 -39.02
N GLU A 365 41.20 -57.64 -38.98
CA GLU A 365 42.33 -57.23 -39.84
C GLU A 365 43.58 -58.08 -39.57
N GLU A 366 43.92 -58.32 -38.30
CA GLU A 366 45.07 -59.15 -37.92
C GLU A 366 44.94 -60.60 -38.42
N LEU A 367 43.75 -61.20 -38.27
CA LEU A 367 43.46 -62.56 -38.76
C LEU A 367 43.53 -62.64 -40.29
N TYR A 368 43.04 -61.61 -40.99
CA TYR A 368 43.10 -61.55 -42.46
C TYR A 368 44.55 -61.43 -42.95
N LEU A 369 45.37 -60.59 -42.31
CA LEU A 369 46.80 -60.45 -42.60
C LEU A 369 47.54 -61.78 -42.43
N ARG A 370 47.33 -62.49 -41.31
CA ARG A 370 47.93 -63.82 -41.08
C ARG A 370 47.53 -64.86 -42.14
N GLN A 371 46.28 -64.82 -42.60
CA GLN A 371 45.81 -65.72 -43.66
C GLN A 371 46.47 -65.39 -45.01
N THR A 372 46.68 -64.11 -45.31
CA THR A 372 47.42 -63.70 -46.51
C THR A 372 48.91 -64.02 -46.45
N GLU A 373 49.56 -63.91 -45.28
CA GLU A 373 50.96 -64.30 -45.09
C GLU A 373 51.16 -65.81 -45.19
N GLY A 374 50.25 -66.62 -44.62
CA GLY A 374 50.25 -68.07 -44.82
C GLY A 374 50.06 -68.49 -46.29
N VAL A 375 49.26 -67.74 -47.05
CA VAL A 375 49.08 -67.94 -48.51
C VAL A 375 50.30 -67.44 -49.30
N VAL A 376 51.03 -66.43 -48.83
CA VAL A 376 52.24 -65.90 -49.47
C VAL A 376 53.44 -66.82 -49.22
N GLU A 377 53.55 -67.49 -48.07
CA GLU A 377 54.57 -68.53 -47.87
C GLU A 377 54.32 -69.76 -48.76
N GLU A 378 53.07 -70.17 -48.97
CA GLU A 378 52.74 -71.22 -49.95
C GLU A 378 53.02 -70.81 -51.40
N LYS A 379 52.90 -69.51 -51.72
CA LYS A 379 53.10 -68.98 -53.08
C LYS A 379 54.53 -68.48 -53.37
N ARG A 380 55.38 -68.32 -52.36
CA ARG A 380 56.82 -68.03 -52.55
C ARG A 380 57.64 -69.25 -52.99
N GLY A 381 57.04 -70.44 -53.04
CA GLY A 381 57.61 -71.63 -53.69
C GLY A 381 57.23 -71.80 -55.17
N ARG A 382 56.26 -71.04 -55.72
CA ARG A 382 55.84 -71.17 -57.12
C ARG A 382 55.43 -69.81 -57.70
N GLY A 383 56.28 -69.28 -58.58
CA GLY A 383 56.15 -67.97 -59.21
C GLY A 383 54.74 -67.64 -59.72
N MET A 384 54.19 -66.53 -59.22
CA MET A 384 52.89 -65.96 -59.61
C MET A 384 53.07 -64.75 -60.52
N LYS A 385 52.21 -64.64 -61.54
CA LYS A 385 51.76 -63.35 -62.10
C LYS A 385 50.28 -63.18 -61.79
N GLN A 386 49.97 -62.01 -61.23
CA GLN A 386 48.67 -61.53 -60.78
C GLN A 386 47.72 -61.26 -61.96
N GLN A 387 46.42 -61.46 -61.71
CA GLN A 387 45.41 -60.51 -62.16
C GLN A 387 44.50 -60.22 -60.96
N ALA A 388 44.66 -59.02 -60.42
CA ALA A 388 43.96 -58.54 -59.24
C ALA A 388 42.58 -57.99 -59.64
N GLY A 389 41.51 -58.65 -59.20
CA GLY A 389 40.17 -58.07 -59.14
C GLY A 389 39.92 -57.55 -57.73
N ARG A 390 39.96 -56.22 -57.55
CA ARG A 390 39.50 -55.56 -56.33
C ARG A 390 37.99 -55.75 -56.20
N GLN A 391 37.53 -56.51 -55.21
CA GLN A 391 36.19 -56.33 -54.65
C GLN A 391 36.33 -55.68 -53.28
N GLN A 392 35.98 -54.41 -53.21
CA GLN A 392 35.67 -53.73 -51.96
C GLN A 392 34.33 -54.29 -51.46
N LEU A 393 34.32 -54.92 -50.29
CA LEU A 393 33.10 -55.15 -49.54
C LEU A 393 33.06 -54.14 -48.39
N LYS A 394 32.20 -53.14 -48.58
CA LYS A 394 31.71 -52.22 -47.54
C LYS A 394 31.05 -53.06 -46.45
N ILE A 395 31.52 -52.93 -45.21
CA ILE A 395 30.75 -53.35 -44.04
C ILE A 395 30.17 -52.07 -43.43
N VAL A 396 28.84 -52.03 -43.39
CA VAL A 396 28.04 -50.95 -42.78
C VAL A 396 27.77 -51.36 -41.33
N PHE A 397 28.11 -50.50 -40.38
CA PHE A 397 27.60 -50.51 -39.01
C PHE A 397 26.83 -49.24 -38.74
#